data_AF-A0A395XJW6-F1
#
_entry.id   AF-A0A395XJW6-F1
#
_cell.length_a   1.000
_cell.length_b   1.000
_cell.length_c   1.000
_cell.angle_alpha   90.00
_cell.angle_beta   90.00
_cell.angle_gamma   90.00
#
_symmetry.space_group_name_H-M   'P 1'
#
loop_
_entity.id
_entity.type
_entity.pdbx_description
1 polymer ?
#
loop_
_entity_poly.entity_id
_entity_poly.type
_entity_poly.pdbx_seq_one_letter_code
_entity_poly.pdbx_strand_id
1 'polypeptide(L)'
;MSVLGISPVSSIQRACEQIAHHIIVNEVGGAGHVNNVNAICEMLRISRRNFYNLVKKLADDNIIEHLEGVIYITDYDRLKQEDQPVLDFFGNTI
;
A
#
# COMPACT_ATOMS: atom_id res chain seq x y z
N MET A 1 -9.81 -31.66 -9.23
CA MET A 1 -9.23 -30.41 -9.76
C MET A 1 -10.02 -29.27 -9.15
N SER A 2 -9.74 -28.95 -7.89
CA SER A 2 -10.43 -27.87 -7.18
C SER A 2 -9.84 -26.56 -7.69
N VAL A 3 -10.66 -25.80 -8.43
CA VAL A 3 -10.39 -24.40 -8.73
C VAL A 3 -10.34 -23.71 -7.37
N LEU A 4 -9.12 -23.43 -6.88
CA LEU A 4 -8.94 -22.74 -5.61
C LEU A 4 -9.68 -21.40 -5.72
N GLY A 5 -10.79 -21.33 -4.99
CA GLY A 5 -11.65 -20.18 -4.95
C GLY A 5 -10.82 -18.97 -4.56
N ILE A 6 -10.57 -18.12 -5.54
CA ILE A 6 -10.17 -16.73 -5.33
C ILE A 6 -11.31 -16.08 -4.54
N SER A 7 -11.25 -16.22 -3.22
CA SER A 7 -12.09 -15.42 -2.34
C SER A 7 -11.71 -13.96 -2.59
N PRO A 8 -12.67 -13.08 -2.91
CA PRO A 8 -12.39 -11.69 -3.16
C PRO A 8 -12.12 -11.03 -1.81
N VAL A 9 -10.93 -11.24 -1.24
CA VAL A 9 -10.33 -10.27 -0.31
C VAL A 9 -10.47 -8.94 -1.02
N SER A 10 -11.29 -8.07 -0.43
CA SER A 10 -11.88 -6.91 -1.09
C SER A 10 -10.82 -6.16 -1.89
N SER A 11 -11.17 -5.68 -3.07
CA SER A 11 -10.26 -4.89 -3.93
C SER A 11 -9.61 -3.71 -3.21
N ILE A 12 -10.19 -3.26 -2.09
CA ILE A 12 -9.70 -2.20 -1.21
C ILE A 12 -8.60 -2.71 -0.27
N GLN A 13 -8.74 -3.90 0.34
CA GLN A 13 -7.69 -4.48 1.19
C GLN A 13 -6.40 -4.70 0.41
N ARG A 14 -6.51 -5.27 -0.80
CA ARG A 14 -5.34 -5.41 -1.69
C ARG A 14 -4.71 -4.06 -2.05
N ALA A 15 -5.50 -3.00 -2.13
CA ALA A 15 -4.98 -1.67 -2.46
C ALA A 15 -4.25 -1.01 -1.28
N CYS A 16 -4.68 -1.25 -0.03
CA CYS A 16 -3.91 -0.88 1.17
C CYS A 16 -2.55 -1.56 1.16
N GLU A 17 -2.54 -2.88 0.98
CA GLU A 17 -1.32 -3.71 1.00
C GLU A 17 -0.34 -3.26 -0.10
N GLN A 18 -0.84 -3.01 -1.31
CA GLN A 18 -0.03 -2.53 -2.43
C GLN A 18 0.53 -1.11 -2.23
N ILE A 19 -0.22 -0.23 -1.56
CA ILE A 19 0.28 1.11 -1.22
C ILE A 19 1.36 1.02 -0.14
N ALA A 20 1.17 0.18 0.87
CA ALA A 20 2.18 -0.08 1.90
C ALA A 20 3.48 -0.60 1.28
N HIS A 21 3.38 -1.61 0.40
CA HIS A 21 4.50 -2.12 -0.38
C HIS A 21 5.22 -1.02 -1.17
N HIS A 22 4.45 -0.20 -1.89
CA HIS A 22 5.01 0.87 -2.71
C HIS A 22 5.76 1.92 -1.87
N ILE A 23 5.22 2.28 -0.70
CA ILE A 23 5.88 3.22 0.22
C ILE A 23 7.19 2.61 0.73
N ILE A 24 7.18 1.34 1.19
CA ILE A 24 8.38 0.66 1.71
C ILE A 24 9.49 0.53 0.66
N VAL A 25 9.15 0.19 -0.58
CA VAL A 25 10.15 -0.02 -1.64
C VAL A 25 10.77 1.30 -2.12
N ASN A 26 10.04 2.42 -2.01
CA ASN A 26 10.46 3.71 -2.54
C ASN A 26 10.81 4.73 -1.46
N GLU A 27 10.78 4.35 -0.18
CA GLU A 27 11.21 5.22 0.89
C GLU A 27 12.73 5.37 0.96
N VAL A 28 13.17 6.53 1.43
CA VAL A 28 14.56 6.80 1.77
C VAL A 28 14.58 7.34 3.19
N GLY A 29 15.08 6.54 4.14
CA GLY A 29 15.23 6.93 5.55
C GLY A 29 13.91 7.19 6.28
N GLY A 30 12.85 6.43 6.00
CA GLY A 30 11.54 6.60 6.64
C GLY A 30 10.57 7.53 5.91
N ALA A 31 10.96 8.08 4.75
CA ALA A 31 10.15 9.00 3.96
C ALA A 31 9.96 8.51 2.52
N GLY A 32 8.71 8.33 2.10
CA GLY A 32 8.31 8.04 0.73
C GLY A 32 7.86 9.29 -0.02
N HIS A 33 8.47 9.57 -1.18
CA HIS A 33 8.11 10.71 -2.00
C HIS A 33 6.99 10.34 -3.00
N VAL A 34 5.83 11.00 -2.89
CA VAL A 34 4.72 10.80 -3.82
C VAL A 34 4.86 11.77 -4.99
N ASN A 35 5.90 11.57 -5.79
CA ASN A 35 6.25 12.49 -6.88
C ASN A 35 5.23 12.49 -8.04
N ASN A 36 4.45 11.41 -8.19
CA ASN A 36 3.44 11.31 -9.24
C ASN A 36 2.27 10.39 -8.84
N VAL A 37 1.26 10.97 -8.19
CA VAL A 37 0.03 10.25 -7.80
C VAL A 37 -0.65 9.56 -8.99
N ASN A 38 -0.63 10.16 -10.19
CA ASN A 38 -1.25 9.55 -11.37
C ASN A 38 -0.55 8.26 -11.77
N ALA A 39 0.78 8.27 -11.83
CA ALA A 39 1.57 7.08 -12.17
C ALA A 39 1.36 5.96 -11.14
N ILE A 40 1.28 6.29 -9.85
CA ILE A 40 0.99 5.33 -8.78
C ILE A 40 -0.43 4.75 -8.96
N CYS A 41 -1.41 5.60 -9.22
CA CYS A 41 -2.79 5.16 -9.46
C CYS A 41 -2.90 4.25 -10.69
N GLU A 42 -2.18 4.53 -11.77
CA GLU A 42 -2.11 3.69 -12.97
C GLU A 42 -1.46 2.34 -12.68
N MET A 43 -0.33 2.33 -11.97
CA MET A 43 0.39 1.11 -11.57
C MET A 43 -0.49 0.21 -10.71
N LEU A 44 -1.17 0.79 -9.73
CA LEU A 44 -2.04 0.07 -8.78
C LEU A 44 -3.45 -0.19 -9.34
N ARG A 45 -3.77 0.33 -10.54
CA ARG A 45 -5.10 0.27 -11.16
C ARG A 45 -6.23 0.75 -10.24
N ILE A 46 -5.98 1.81 -9.48
CA ILE A 46 -6.95 2.46 -8.59
C ILE A 46 -7.27 3.87 -9.05
N SER A 47 -8.43 4.39 -8.64
CA SER A 47 -8.73 5.82 -8.86
C SER A 47 -7.96 6.70 -7.89
N ARG A 48 -7.68 7.95 -8.28
CA ARG A 48 -7.10 8.98 -7.38
C ARG A 48 -7.88 9.15 -6.08
N ARG A 49 -9.21 9.11 -6.16
CA ARG A 49 -10.06 9.17 -4.96
C ARG A 49 -9.77 8.01 -4.01
N ASN A 50 -9.62 6.81 -4.55
CA ASN A 50 -9.30 5.63 -3.75
C ASN A 50 -7.90 5.74 -3.13
N PHE A 51 -6.90 6.22 -3.89
CA PHE A 51 -5.57 6.50 -3.36
C PHE A 51 -5.61 7.42 -2.13
N TYR A 52 -6.27 8.59 -2.23
CA TYR A 52 -6.36 9.50 -1.09
C TYR A 52 -7.15 8.93 0.09
N ASN A 53 -8.19 8.10 -0.17
CA ASN A 53 -8.91 7.42 0.90
C ASN A 53 -8.01 6.42 1.65
N LEU A 54 -7.15 5.70 0.91
CA LEU A 54 -6.22 4.72 1.49
C LEU A 54 -5.10 5.40 2.28
N VAL A 55 -4.50 6.46 1.71
CA VAL A 55 -3.50 7.28 2.42
C VAL A 55 -4.11 7.90 3.68
N LYS A 56 -5.34 8.43 3.58
CA LYS A 56 -6.05 8.96 4.75
C LYS A 56 -6.29 7.89 5.81
N LYS A 57 -6.70 6.68 5.41
CA LYS A 57 -6.89 5.57 6.35
C LYS A 57 -5.60 5.23 7.10
N LEU A 58 -4.48 5.08 6.39
CA LEU A 58 -3.17 4.83 7.01
C LEU A 58 -2.74 5.98 7.95
N ALA A 59 -3.08 7.22 7.60
CA ALA A 59 -2.82 8.38 8.44
C ALA A 59 -3.72 8.42 9.69
N ASP A 60 -5.02 8.16 9.54
CA ASP A 60 -5.96 8.06 10.67
C ASP A 60 -5.56 6.91 11.62
N ASP A 61 -4.93 5.85 11.10
CA ASP A 61 -4.37 4.74 11.86
C ASP A 61 -3.00 5.04 12.51
N ASN A 62 -2.45 6.25 12.32
CA ASN A 62 -1.12 6.70 12.77
C ASN A 62 0.06 5.85 12.25
N ILE A 63 -0.09 5.26 11.06
CA ILE A 63 0.96 4.46 10.40
C ILE A 63 1.86 5.35 9.55
N ILE A 64 1.26 6.39 8.95
CA ILE A 64 1.96 7.38 8.13
C ILE A 64 1.49 8.80 8.46
N GLU A 65 2.30 9.78 8.10
CA GLU A 65 1.92 11.19 7.99
C GLU A 65 2.08 11.66 6.55
N HIS A 66 1.12 12.40 6.02
CA HIS A 66 1.20 12.96 4.66
C HIS A 66 1.29 14.49 4.73
N LEU A 67 2.46 15.02 4.40
CA LEU A 67 2.83 16.43 4.50
C LEU A 67 3.44 16.91 3.18
N GLU A 68 2.82 17.91 2.55
CA GLU A 68 3.35 18.57 1.34
C GLU A 68 3.72 17.62 0.17
N GLY A 69 3.02 16.49 0.03
CA GLY A 69 3.31 15.49 -1.02
C GLY A 69 4.38 14.46 -0.64
N VAL A 70 4.89 14.51 0.60
CA VAL A 70 5.77 13.52 1.19
C VAL A 70 4.97 12.67 2.19
N ILE A 71 5.17 11.35 2.14
CA ILE A 71 4.65 10.41 3.12
C ILE A 71 5.78 10.06 4.08
N TYR A 72 5.63 10.39 5.35
CA TYR A 72 6.53 9.99 6.43
C TYR A 72 5.96 8.75 7.11
N ILE A 73 6.79 7.75 7.36
CA ILE A 73 6.37 6.53 8.05
C ILE A 73 6.52 6.77 9.55
N THR A 74 5.42 6.72 10.29
CA THR A 74 5.40 6.91 11.75
C THR A 74 5.45 5.58 12.50
N ASP A 75 4.89 4.52 11.92
CA ASP A 75 4.93 3.16 12.48
C ASP A 75 5.36 2.16 11.39
N TYR A 76 6.66 1.86 11.38
CA TYR A 76 7.28 1.00 10.39
C TYR A 76 6.84 -0.46 10.52
N ASP A 77 6.67 -0.93 11.75
CA ASP A 77 6.33 -2.33 12.01
C ASP A 77 4.89 -2.63 11.58
N ARG A 78 3.97 -1.70 11.83
CA ARG A 78 2.59 -1.82 11.33
C ARG A 78 2.52 -1.69 9.80
N LEU A 79 3.30 -0.80 9.20
CA LEU A 79 3.34 -0.70 7.73
C LEU A 79 3.87 -1.99 7.09
N LYS A 80 4.87 -2.63 7.70
CA LYS A 80 5.35 -3.97 7.28
C LYS A 80 4.28 -5.05 7.40
N GLN A 81 3.43 -5.01 8.43
CA GLN A 81 2.33 -5.96 8.56
C GLN A 81 1.29 -5.79 7.43
N GLU A 82 1.03 -4.56 7.01
CA GLU A 82 0.16 -4.28 5.85
C GLU A 82 0.81 -4.71 4.53
N ASP A 83 2.14 -4.70 4.42
CA ASP A 83 2.89 -5.20 3.25
C ASP A 83 2.99 -6.73 3.19
N GLN A 84 2.96 -7.41 4.33
CA GLN A 84 3.17 -8.85 4.44
C GLN A 84 2.31 -9.71 3.48
N PRO A 85 1.00 -9.43 3.27
CA PRO A 85 0.20 -10.19 2.32
C PRO A 85 0.70 -10.11 0.86
N VAL A 86 1.31 -8.99 0.47
CA VAL A 86 1.91 -8.81 -0.86
C VAL A 86 3.18 -9.64 -0.96
N LEU A 87 4.03 -9.61 0.07
CA LEU A 87 5.24 -10.44 0.13
C LEU A 87 4.91 -11.93 0.10
N ASP A 88 3.90 -12.37 0.86
CA ASP A 88 3.46 -13.76 0.90
C ASP A 88 2.88 -14.22 -0.44
N PHE A 89 2.19 -13.33 -1.18
CA PHE A 89 1.72 -13.63 -2.52
C PHE A 89 2.89 -13.89 -3.49
N PHE A 90 3.93 -13.05 -3.45
CA PHE A 90 5.13 -13.25 -4.26
C PHE A 90 5.95 -14.47 -3.80
N GLY A 91 6.02 -14.72 -2.50
CA GLY A 91 6.78 -15.82 -1.88
C GLY A 91 6.15 -17.21 -2.08
N ASN A 92 4.83 -17.28 -2.26
CA ASN A 92 4.11 -18.53 -2.58
C ASN A 92 4.19 -18.93 -4.07
N THR A 93 5.07 -18.30 -4.86
CA THR A 93 5.31 -18.65 -6.27
C THR A 93 6.37 -19.75 -6.44
N ILE A 94 6.44 -20.72 -5.51
CA ILE A 94 7.34 -21.89 -5.57
C ILE A 94 6.52 -23.18 -5.55
#